data_AF-A0A4Q5SHJ0-F1
#
_entry.id   AF-A0A4Q5SHJ0-F1
#
_cell.length_a   1.000
_cell.length_b   1.000
_cell.length_c   1.000
_cell.angle_alpha   90.00
_cell.angle_beta   90.00
_cell.angle_gamma   90.00
#
_symmetry.space_group_name_H-M   'P 1'
#
loop_
_entity.id
_entity.type
_entity.pdbx_description
1 polymer ?
#
loop_
_entity_poly.entity_id
_entity_poly.type
_entity_poly.pdbx_seq_one_letter_code
_entity_poly.pdbx_strand_id
1 'polypeptide(L)'
;MTTAQIKQHLHNYIDTAGEAKIKAIYTLLQDDINKDFTLTDEQKAELDRRLINHKAGIGMSYTLEETIENARLALKTARTGK
;
A
#
# COMPACT_ATOMS: atom_id res chain seq x y z
N MET A 1 -7.25 11.96 31.05
CA MET A 1 -7.89 11.98 29.71
C MET A 1 -7.40 10.77 28.94
N THR A 2 -8.28 9.96 28.37
CA THR A 2 -7.89 8.78 27.57
C THR A 2 -7.39 9.22 26.19
N THR A 3 -6.64 8.36 25.50
CA THR A 3 -6.22 8.63 24.12
C THR A 3 -7.40 8.89 23.19
N ALA A 4 -8.52 8.19 23.38
CA ALA A 4 -9.75 8.44 22.63
C ALA A 4 -10.29 9.86 22.85
N GLN A 5 -10.29 10.34 24.11
CA GLN A 5 -10.70 11.70 24.44
C GLN A 5 -9.73 12.74 23.83
N ILE A 6 -8.42 12.48 23.83
CA ILE A 6 -7.42 13.36 23.17
C ILE A 6 -7.70 13.48 21.67
N LYS A 7 -7.93 12.36 20.97
CA LYS A 7 -8.24 12.37 19.54
C LYS A 7 -9.50 13.18 19.24
N GLN A 8 -10.57 12.96 20.00
CA GLN A 8 -11.83 13.69 19.79
C GLN A 8 -11.65 15.20 19.99
N HIS A 9 -10.91 15.61 21.03
CA HIS A 9 -10.63 17.03 21.28
C HIS A 9 -9.83 17.67 20.15
N LEU A 10 -8.83 16.97 19.61
CA LEU A 10 -8.03 17.46 18.48
C LEU A 10 -8.88 17.60 17.21
N HIS A 11 -9.73 16.62 16.90
CA HIS A 11 -10.64 16.70 15.75
C HIS A 11 -11.55 17.93 15.85
N ASN A 12 -12.24 18.10 16.97
CA ASN A 12 -13.14 19.25 17.18
C ASN A 12 -12.42 20.61 17.04
N TYR A 13 -11.16 20.68 17.50
CA TYR A 13 -10.36 21.89 17.36
C TYR A 13 -9.93 22.14 15.92
N ILE A 14 -9.47 21.11 15.20
CA ILE A 14 -9.08 21.20 13.78
C ILE A 14 -10.27 21.66 12.93
N ASP A 15 -11.48 21.16 13.21
CA ASP A 15 -12.69 21.48 12.43
C ASP A 15 -13.11 22.97 12.54
N THR A 16 -12.66 23.67 13.58
CA THR A 16 -13.09 25.05 13.87
C THR A 16 -11.95 26.07 13.91
N ALA A 17 -10.70 25.61 13.90
CA ALA A 17 -9.55 26.49 13.98
C ALA A 17 -9.35 27.28 12.69
N GLY A 18 -8.97 28.56 12.83
CA GLY A 18 -8.67 29.43 11.69
C GLY A 18 -7.44 28.95 10.89
N GLU A 19 -7.42 29.28 9.61
CA GLU A 19 -6.46 28.81 8.61
C GLU A 19 -4.99 28.91 9.06
N ALA A 20 -4.59 30.05 9.66
CA ALA A 20 -3.21 30.24 10.13
C ALA A 20 -2.79 29.20 11.18
N LYS A 21 -3.71 28.79 12.07
CA LYS A 21 -3.45 27.78 13.10
C LYS A 21 -3.38 26.39 12.49
N ILE A 22 -4.26 26.09 11.54
CA ILE A 22 -4.22 24.83 10.78
C ILE A 22 -2.90 24.67 10.03
N LYS A 23 -2.46 25.73 9.33
CA LYS A 23 -1.16 25.72 8.64
C LYS A 23 0.00 25.47 9.59
N ALA A 24 0.02 26.13 10.76
CA ALA A 24 1.06 25.90 11.75
C ALA A 24 1.08 24.45 12.26
N ILE A 25 -0.09 23.87 12.57
CA ILE A 25 -0.21 22.46 12.99
C ILE A 25 0.26 21.52 11.88
N TYR A 26 -0.16 21.77 10.64
CA TYR A 26 0.26 21.00 9.48
C TYR A 26 1.78 21.08 9.29
N THR A 27 2.38 22.27 9.30
CA THR A 27 3.83 22.43 9.19
C THR A 27 4.60 21.65 10.25
N LEU A 28 4.08 21.57 11.48
CA LEU A 28 4.72 20.81 12.56
C LEU A 28 4.61 19.28 12.40
N LEU A 29 3.57 18.80 11.72
CA LEU A 29 3.23 17.37 11.67
C LEU A 29 3.32 16.78 10.26
N GLN A 30 3.58 17.59 9.24
CA GLN A 30 3.51 17.17 7.83
C GLN A 30 4.44 16.00 7.52
N ASP A 31 5.62 15.92 8.14
CA ASP A 31 6.57 14.83 7.90
C ASP A 31 6.10 13.51 8.53
N ASP A 32 5.31 13.58 9.61
CA ASP A 32 4.69 12.42 10.24
C ASP A 32 3.40 11.99 9.55
N ILE A 33 2.64 12.96 9.01
CA ILE A 33 1.40 12.74 8.24
C ILE A 33 1.73 12.17 6.86
N ASN A 34 2.70 12.79 6.18
CA ASN A 34 3.15 12.42 4.84
C ASN A 34 4.39 11.52 4.95
N LYS A 35 4.26 10.39 5.66
CA LYS A 35 5.27 9.35 5.57
C LYS A 35 5.22 8.78 4.17
N ASP A 36 6.08 9.32 3.30
CA ASP A 36 6.31 8.80 1.97
C ASP A 36 6.74 7.35 2.13
N PHE A 37 5.87 6.44 1.69
CA PHE A 37 6.19 5.03 1.65
C PHE A 37 7.34 4.84 0.67
N THR A 38 8.52 4.54 1.20
CA THR A 38 9.71 4.25 0.41
C THR A 38 9.87 2.73 0.36
N LEU A 39 9.98 2.18 -0.85
CA LEU A 39 10.31 0.78 -1.03
C LEU A 39 11.68 0.49 -0.39
N THR A 40 11.80 -0.64 0.32
CA THR A 40 13.14 -1.12 0.71
C THR A 40 13.95 -1.45 -0.56
N ASP A 41 15.27 -1.53 -0.42
CA ASP A 41 16.15 -1.87 -1.55
C ASP A 41 15.77 -3.22 -2.17
N GLU A 42 15.37 -4.21 -1.35
CA GLU A 42 14.91 -5.51 -1.82
C GLU A 42 13.60 -5.42 -2.59
N GLN A 43 12.64 -4.62 -2.10
CA GLN A 43 11.36 -4.40 -2.77
C GLN A 43 11.55 -3.67 -4.11
N LYS A 44 12.46 -2.69 -4.14
CA LYS A 44 12.83 -1.98 -5.37
C LYS A 44 13.49 -2.92 -6.37
N ALA A 45 14.44 -3.74 -5.92
CA ALA A 45 15.12 -4.72 -6.78
C ALA A 45 14.14 -5.78 -7.35
N GLU A 46 13.19 -6.26 -6.55
CA GLU A 46 12.14 -7.16 -7.01
C GLU A 46 11.26 -6.51 -8.08
N LEU A 47 10.86 -5.25 -7.86
CA LEU A 47 10.05 -4.50 -8.82
C LEU A 47 10.79 -4.28 -10.14
N ASP A 48 12.07 -3.88 -10.08
CA ASP A 48 12.91 -3.69 -11.25
C ASP A 48 13.09 -5.00 -12.04
N ARG A 49 13.31 -6.12 -11.33
CA ARG A 49 13.38 -7.45 -11.95
C ARG A 49 12.07 -7.82 -12.67
N ARG A 50 10.92 -7.61 -12.02
CA ARG A 50 9.60 -7.89 -12.63
C ARG A 50 9.36 -7.05 -13.87
N LEU A 51 9.74 -5.77 -13.81
CA LEU A 51 9.62 -4.85 -14.95
C LEU A 51 10.47 -5.30 -16.13
N ILE A 52 11.72 -5.70 -15.88
CA ILE A 52 12.62 -6.24 -16.91
C ILE A 52 12.01 -7.50 -17.54
N ASN A 53 11.56 -8.45 -16.72
CA ASN A 53 10.97 -9.70 -17.20
C ASN A 53 9.70 -9.45 -18.03
N HIS A 54 8.85 -8.52 -17.62
CA HIS A 54 7.66 -8.17 -18.38
C HIS A 54 8.02 -7.57 -19.76
N LYS A 55 8.99 -6.64 -19.80
CA LYS A 55 9.47 -6.06 -21.07
C LYS A 55 10.11 -7.08 -22.00
N ALA A 56 10.78 -8.09 -21.43
CA ALA A 56 11.37 -9.19 -22.18
C ALA A 56 10.36 -10.28 -22.59
N GLY A 57 9.08 -10.16 -22.23
CA GLY A 57 8.05 -11.17 -22.49
C GLY A 57 8.21 -12.46 -21.67
N ILE A 58 9.06 -12.45 -20.64
CA ILE A 58 9.26 -13.57 -19.70
C ILE A 58 8.16 -13.55 -18.64
N GLY A 59 7.81 -12.35 -18.15
CA GLY A 59 6.73 -12.14 -17.20
C GLY A 59 5.39 -12.04 -17.92
N MET A 60 4.60 -13.12 -17.87
CA MET A 60 3.25 -13.13 -18.43
C MET A 60 2.28 -12.41 -17.49
N SER A 61 1.48 -11.53 -18.07
CA SER A 61 0.32 -10.94 -17.40
C SER A 61 -0.91 -11.76 -17.74
N TYR A 62 -1.81 -11.92 -16.77
CA TYR A 62 -3.05 -12.68 -16.93
C TYR A 62 -4.22 -11.85 -16.41
N THR A 63 -5.38 -12.09 -16.98
CA THR A 63 -6.65 -11.68 -16.39
C THR A 63 -6.90 -12.41 -15.08
N LEU A 64 -7.84 -11.90 -14.29
CA LEU A 64 -8.21 -12.54 -13.03
C LEU A 64 -8.82 -13.92 -13.29
N GLU A 65 -9.65 -14.03 -14.33
CA GLU A 65 -10.29 -15.25 -14.77
C GLU A 65 -9.26 -16.33 -15.13
N GLU A 66 -8.27 -15.99 -15.97
CA GLU A 66 -7.16 -16.89 -16.34
C GLU A 66 -6.34 -17.30 -15.11
N THR A 67 -6.08 -16.37 -14.19
CA THR A 67 -5.35 -16.65 -12.95
C THR A 67 -6.10 -17.66 -12.08
N ILE A 68 -7.42 -17.50 -11.95
CA ILE A 68 -8.28 -18.41 -11.19
C ILE A 68 -8.31 -19.80 -11.85
N GLU A 69 -8.43 -19.85 -13.18
CA GLU A 69 -8.42 -21.11 -13.92
C GLU A 69 -7.09 -21.86 -13.75
N ASN A 70 -5.97 -21.16 -13.94
CA ASN A 70 -4.62 -21.72 -13.75
C ASN A 70 -4.42 -22.26 -12.33
N ALA A 71 -4.88 -21.53 -11.31
CA ALA A 71 -4.83 -21.98 -9.92
C ALA A 71 -5.65 -23.26 -9.70
N ARG A 72 -6.85 -23.36 -10.28
CA ARG A 72 -7.69 -24.57 -10.21
C ARG A 72 -7.03 -25.78 -10.89
N LEU A 73 -6.40 -25.57 -12.05
CA LEU A 73 -5.67 -26.62 -12.77
C LEU A 73 -4.46 -27.12 -11.95
N ALA A 74 -3.71 -26.21 -11.33
CA ALA A 74 -2.59 -26.56 -10.45
C ALA A 74 -3.05 -27.39 -9.23
N LEU A 75 -4.19 -27.04 -8.63
CA LEU A 75 -4.77 -27.82 -7.53
C LEU A 75 -5.23 -29.21 -7.99
N LYS A 76 -5.80 -29.34 -9.19
CA LYS A 76 -6.24 -30.64 -9.73
C LYS A 76 -5.05 -31.56 -9.99
N THR A 77 -3.99 -31.04 -10.62
CA THR A 77 -2.77 -31.80 -10.93
C THR A 77 -2.03 -32.24 -9.66
N ALA A 78 -1.93 -31.38 -8.65
CA ALA A 78 -1.35 -31.73 -7.35
C ALA A 78 -2.14 -32.84 -6.61
N ARG A 79 -3.45 -32.97 -6.87
CA ARG A 79 -4.31 -34.00 -6.28
C ARG A 79 -4.27 -35.33 -7.02
N THR A 80 -4.00 -35.33 -8.32
CA THR A 80 -3.93 -36.54 -9.16
C THR A 80 -2.53 -37.12 -9.30
N GLY A 81 -1.49 -36.36 -8.98
CA GLY A 81 -0.09 -36.81 -8.97
C GLY A 81 0.36 -37.46 -7.66
N LYS A 82 -0.58 -37.95 -6.85
CA LYS A 82 -0.35 -38.62 -5.56
C LYS A 82 -0.94 -40.03 -5.59
#